data_AF-A0A2V9BHZ9-F1
#
_entry.id   AF-A0A2V9BHZ9-F1
#
_cell.length_a   1.000
_cell.length_b   1.000
_cell.length_c   1.000
_cell.angle_alpha   90.00
_cell.angle_beta   90.00
_cell.angle_gamma   90.00
#
_symmetry.space_group_name_H-M   'P 1'
#
loop_
_entity.id
_entity.type
_entity.pdbx_description
1 polymer ?
#
loop_
_entity_poly.entity_id
_entity_poly.type
_entity_poly.pdbx_seq_one_letter_code
_entity_poly.pdbx_strand_id
1 'polypeptide(L)'
;MSSLALAVWAFPSGAQSPESDLDWLLTTPGVSGYEQELGAKIRERLKEFSSKTDNLGNVIVTLGSGAPLRLIVTPMDEPGYVVSAITADGYLRVQRLPQQPPNAVFDTLHFAQPAWVMTRSGRKVSGVFAGLSVHLQPLRQNAPKMNHPDEIYVDVGASSAAEVRAAGVNVLDPIALQRERRNVGSESWTAPAAGDRFGCLALVELLERLDKTKLRGTLTVAFVAQQWTGGRGLDRLLLEIHPDEMMHIGRLTPPRAPGAPAAPAEVELPRGVLLGATDPSAPLSVFAAELKALADKHRVPFAAVAATPPRIAGSGTHSAFPERFAQLGIATRWPVTPAETVSDADMNALSSILLAYAADSEPERAAARHTNQNRPTRQLPLIGQLVEVYGASGHEAAVREKVQKLLPKWAKTETDAAGNLLLHLGDAKPGAKTPRVAFVAHMDEIGYEVKSVEPDGRLQVSVLGGGFTEYFLGHPVLVHLADGNSVGGVL
;
A
#
# COMPACT_ATOMS: atom_id res chain seq x y z
N MET A 1 -10.74 21.85 -45.76
CA MET A 1 -11.48 21.89 -44.48
C MET A 1 -11.08 20.65 -43.73
N SER A 2 -10.04 20.77 -42.91
CA SER A 2 -9.28 19.64 -42.38
C SER A 2 -9.67 19.43 -40.92
N SER A 3 -10.16 18.24 -40.63
CA SER A 3 -10.58 17.76 -39.32
C SER A 3 -9.37 17.67 -38.37
N LEU A 4 -9.43 18.38 -37.24
CA LEU A 4 -8.49 18.20 -36.12
C LEU A 4 -8.83 16.89 -35.40
N ALA A 5 -7.93 15.92 -35.45
CA ALA A 5 -7.98 14.73 -34.61
C ALA A 5 -7.49 15.09 -33.19
N LEU A 6 -8.34 14.90 -32.19
CA LEU A 6 -7.92 14.85 -30.78
C LEU A 6 -7.03 13.62 -30.60
N ALA A 7 -5.75 13.83 -30.31
CA ALA A 7 -4.84 12.78 -29.90
C ALA A 7 -5.17 12.39 -28.44
N VAL A 8 -5.95 11.33 -28.28
CA VAL A 8 -6.10 10.63 -27.01
C VAL A 8 -4.83 9.83 -26.78
N TRP A 9 -4.02 10.24 -25.80
CA TRP A 9 -2.83 9.49 -25.39
C TRP A 9 -3.26 8.22 -24.65
N ALA A 10 -3.47 7.15 -25.39
CA ALA A 10 -3.52 5.80 -24.83
C ALA A 10 -2.08 5.33 -24.59
N PHE A 11 -1.70 5.16 -23.34
CA PHE A 11 -0.42 4.51 -23.01
C PHE A 11 -0.48 3.05 -23.46
N PRO A 12 0.57 2.53 -24.13
CA PRO A 12 0.62 1.11 -24.46
C PRO A 12 0.70 0.31 -23.16
N SER A 13 -0.23 -0.62 -23.00
CA SER A 13 -0.18 -1.71 -22.03
C SER A 13 1.09 -2.53 -22.31
N GLY A 14 2.17 -2.22 -21.60
CA GLY A 14 3.40 -2.99 -21.63
C GLY A 14 3.11 -4.41 -21.17
N ALA A 15 3.62 -5.38 -21.92
CA ALA A 15 3.54 -6.80 -21.59
C ALA A 15 4.00 -7.04 -20.14
N GLN A 16 3.09 -7.59 -19.33
CA GLN A 16 3.33 -7.96 -17.94
C GLN A 16 4.43 -9.04 -17.90
N SER A 17 5.48 -8.80 -17.11
CA SER A 17 6.29 -9.88 -16.55
C SER A 17 5.38 -10.83 -15.75
N PRO A 18 5.78 -12.09 -15.48
CA PRO A 18 5.02 -12.92 -14.55
C PRO A 18 5.03 -12.19 -13.20
N GLU A 19 3.92 -11.51 -12.90
CA GLU A 19 3.65 -10.95 -11.58
C GLU A 19 3.92 -12.09 -10.58
N SER A 20 4.55 -11.79 -9.43
CA SER A 20 4.43 -12.76 -8.35
C SER A 20 2.93 -13.01 -8.18
N ASP A 21 2.48 -14.27 -8.03
CA ASP A 21 1.08 -14.73 -8.21
C ASP A 21 -0.01 -13.92 -7.45
N LEU A 22 0.40 -12.95 -6.65
CA LEU A 22 -0.35 -12.21 -5.65
C LEU A 22 -0.12 -10.67 -5.71
N ASP A 23 0.75 -10.15 -6.61
CA ASP A 23 0.96 -8.68 -6.77
C ASP A 23 -0.33 -7.98 -7.19
N TRP A 24 -1.18 -8.65 -7.97
CA TRP A 24 -2.50 -8.14 -8.35
C TRP A 24 -3.37 -7.77 -7.14
N LEU A 25 -3.23 -8.50 -6.01
CA LEU A 25 -3.99 -8.25 -4.79
C LEU A 25 -3.54 -6.93 -4.15
N LEU A 26 -2.22 -6.75 -4.03
CA LEU A 26 -1.63 -5.56 -3.44
C LEU A 26 -1.75 -4.33 -4.33
N THR A 27 -1.79 -4.50 -5.64
CA THR A 27 -1.87 -3.39 -6.62
C THR A 27 -3.28 -2.99 -7.02
N THR A 28 -4.30 -3.71 -6.52
CA THR A 28 -5.72 -3.38 -6.76
C THR A 28 -6.28 -2.60 -5.57
N PRO A 29 -6.62 -1.31 -5.74
CA PRO A 29 -7.30 -0.56 -4.70
C PRO A 29 -8.66 -1.17 -4.35
N GLY A 30 -9.06 -0.99 -3.10
CA GLY A 30 -10.34 -1.43 -2.56
C GLY A 30 -10.84 -0.45 -1.52
N VAL A 31 -11.03 0.81 -1.91
CA VAL A 31 -11.55 1.86 -1.01
C VAL A 31 -12.87 1.40 -0.43
N SER A 32 -13.09 1.59 0.87
CA SER A 32 -14.31 1.15 1.57
C SER A 32 -15.60 1.57 0.85
N GLY A 33 -16.45 0.59 0.49
CA GLY A 33 -17.65 0.73 -0.34
C GLY A 33 -17.44 0.56 -1.87
N TYR A 34 -16.19 0.48 -2.32
CA TYR A 34 -15.77 0.35 -3.71
C TYR A 34 -14.86 -0.87 -3.96
N GLU A 35 -15.08 -1.95 -3.22
CA GLU A 35 -14.24 -3.16 -3.23
C GLU A 35 -14.49 -4.07 -4.45
N GLN A 36 -15.36 -3.67 -5.39
CA GLN A 36 -15.88 -4.58 -6.42
C GLN A 36 -14.80 -5.08 -7.41
N GLU A 37 -13.83 -4.24 -7.79
CA GLU A 37 -12.72 -4.66 -8.67
C GLU A 37 -11.89 -5.76 -7.99
N LEU A 38 -11.48 -5.52 -6.76
CA LEU A 38 -10.71 -6.47 -5.97
C LEU A 38 -11.51 -7.77 -5.73
N GLY A 39 -12.77 -7.65 -5.30
CA GLY A 39 -13.65 -8.80 -5.09
C GLY A 39 -13.83 -9.62 -6.38
N ALA A 40 -13.92 -8.98 -7.54
CA ALA A 40 -13.95 -9.67 -8.83
C ALA A 40 -12.65 -10.42 -9.13
N LYS A 41 -11.48 -9.84 -8.85
CA LYS A 41 -10.19 -10.54 -9.03
C LYS A 41 -10.00 -11.70 -8.06
N ILE A 42 -10.42 -11.55 -6.80
CA ILE A 42 -10.44 -12.67 -5.83
C ILE A 42 -11.32 -13.80 -6.36
N ARG A 43 -12.52 -13.49 -6.88
CA ARG A 43 -13.40 -14.51 -7.47
C ARG A 43 -12.81 -15.19 -8.69
N GLU A 44 -12.16 -14.44 -9.58
CA GLU A 44 -11.50 -15.02 -10.75
C GLU A 44 -10.39 -15.98 -10.33
N ARG A 45 -9.59 -15.61 -9.32
CA ARG A 45 -8.57 -16.50 -8.75
C ARG A 45 -9.18 -17.74 -8.10
N LEU A 46 -10.34 -17.60 -7.47
CA LEU A 46 -11.07 -18.68 -6.78
C LEU A 46 -12.18 -19.32 -7.62
N LYS A 47 -12.13 -19.25 -8.95
CA LYS A 47 -13.20 -19.74 -9.83
C LYS A 47 -13.51 -21.24 -9.66
N GLU A 48 -12.52 -22.03 -9.25
CA GLU A 48 -12.64 -23.46 -8.94
C GLU A 48 -13.44 -23.76 -7.65
N PHE A 49 -13.80 -22.73 -6.87
CA PHE A 49 -14.44 -22.88 -5.55
C PHE A 49 -15.90 -22.41 -5.50
N SER A 50 -16.54 -22.15 -6.65
CA SER A 50 -17.95 -21.73 -6.72
C SER A 50 -18.28 -20.57 -5.77
N SER A 51 -17.44 -19.54 -5.76
CA SER A 51 -17.59 -18.38 -4.88
C SER A 51 -18.91 -17.63 -5.13
N LYS A 52 -19.51 -17.11 -4.06
CA LYS A 52 -20.72 -16.27 -4.07
C LYS A 52 -20.37 -14.83 -3.71
N THR A 53 -21.21 -13.91 -4.15
CA THR A 53 -21.16 -12.50 -3.74
C THR A 53 -22.52 -12.06 -3.23
N ASP A 54 -22.56 -11.41 -2.08
CA ASP A 54 -23.78 -10.82 -1.55
C ASP A 54 -23.97 -9.36 -2.05
N ASN A 55 -25.03 -8.70 -1.58
CA ASN A 55 -25.35 -7.33 -1.96
C ASN A 55 -24.40 -6.26 -1.40
N LEU A 56 -23.56 -6.60 -0.42
CA LEU A 56 -22.50 -5.72 0.10
C LEU A 56 -21.17 -5.90 -0.64
N GLY A 57 -21.07 -6.93 -1.50
CA GLY A 57 -19.85 -7.23 -2.23
C GLY A 57 -18.91 -8.19 -1.49
N ASN A 58 -19.36 -8.81 -0.40
CA ASN A 58 -18.58 -9.86 0.27
C ASN A 58 -18.33 -11.01 -0.70
N VAL A 59 -17.14 -11.61 -0.71
CA VAL A 59 -16.85 -12.83 -1.48
C VAL A 59 -16.82 -14.02 -0.53
N ILE A 60 -17.61 -15.04 -0.81
CA ILE A 60 -17.87 -16.14 0.12
C ILE A 60 -17.65 -17.47 -0.58
N VAL A 61 -16.86 -18.36 0.02
CA VAL A 61 -16.65 -19.74 -0.40
C VAL A 61 -17.09 -20.65 0.74
N THR A 62 -17.99 -21.59 0.47
CA THR A 62 -18.45 -22.58 1.46
C THR A 62 -18.13 -23.98 0.96
N LEU A 63 -17.44 -24.76 1.81
CA LEU A 63 -16.97 -26.11 1.52
C LEU A 63 -17.43 -27.08 2.62
N GLY A 64 -17.61 -28.35 2.26
CA GLY A 64 -18.07 -29.38 3.19
C GLY A 64 -19.55 -29.27 3.54
N SER A 65 -19.97 -29.97 4.59
CA SER A 65 -21.36 -30.02 5.05
C SER A 65 -21.45 -30.52 6.49
N GLY A 66 -22.53 -30.19 7.19
CA GLY A 66 -22.76 -30.59 8.58
C GLY A 66 -21.98 -29.75 9.59
N ALA A 67 -22.01 -30.17 10.85
CA ALA A 67 -21.35 -29.50 11.96
C ALA A 67 -19.88 -29.93 12.11
N PRO A 68 -19.00 -29.06 12.67
CA PRO A 68 -19.27 -27.68 13.04
C PRO A 68 -19.35 -26.75 11.83
N LEU A 69 -20.08 -25.64 11.97
CA LEU A 69 -20.08 -24.49 11.06
C LEU A 69 -18.93 -23.56 11.43
N ARG A 70 -17.87 -23.56 10.61
CA ARG A 70 -16.66 -22.78 10.83
C ARG A 70 -16.61 -21.58 9.88
N LEU A 71 -16.28 -20.40 10.39
CA LEU A 71 -16.09 -19.18 9.60
C LEU A 71 -14.65 -18.67 9.74
N ILE A 72 -13.93 -18.54 8.63
CA ILE A 72 -12.66 -17.82 8.58
C ILE A 72 -12.85 -16.60 7.68
N VAL A 73 -12.63 -15.40 8.22
CA VAL A 73 -12.99 -14.15 7.54
C VAL A 73 -11.86 -13.13 7.57
N THR A 74 -11.70 -12.37 6.50
CA THR A 74 -10.76 -11.23 6.40
C THR A 74 -11.45 -10.04 5.75
N PRO A 75 -11.15 -8.79 6.18
CA PRO A 75 -11.59 -7.62 5.45
C PRO A 75 -10.83 -7.45 4.13
N MET A 76 -11.48 -6.81 3.17
CA MET A 76 -10.95 -6.46 1.85
C MET A 76 -10.69 -4.97 1.69
N ASP A 77 -11.35 -4.13 2.46
CA ASP A 77 -11.35 -2.71 2.21
C ASP A 77 -10.19 -1.98 2.87
N GLU A 78 -9.91 -0.79 2.35
CA GLU A 78 -8.90 0.11 2.86
C GLU A 78 -9.47 1.54 2.96
N PRO A 79 -8.86 2.39 3.79
CA PRO A 79 -9.20 3.80 3.80
C PRO A 79 -8.69 4.49 2.54
N GLY A 80 -9.43 5.47 2.06
CA GLY A 80 -9.08 6.26 0.88
C GLY A 80 -9.97 7.48 0.75
N TYR A 81 -10.21 7.91 -0.49
CA TYR A 81 -11.07 9.05 -0.77
C TYR A 81 -12.05 8.74 -1.90
N VAL A 82 -13.01 9.63 -2.09
CA VAL A 82 -13.81 9.76 -3.29
C VAL A 82 -13.75 11.18 -3.81
N VAL A 83 -13.99 11.37 -5.11
CA VAL A 83 -14.19 12.71 -5.69
C VAL A 83 -15.43 13.35 -5.04
N SER A 84 -15.26 14.47 -4.35
CA SER A 84 -16.37 15.21 -3.72
C SER A 84 -16.88 16.36 -4.61
N ALA A 85 -15.98 16.96 -5.40
CA ALA A 85 -16.32 17.97 -6.39
C ALA A 85 -15.29 18.02 -7.51
N ILE A 86 -15.68 18.58 -8.65
CA ILE A 86 -14.79 18.89 -9.78
C ILE A 86 -14.80 20.40 -9.94
N THR A 87 -13.65 21.04 -9.81
CA THR A 87 -13.51 22.49 -9.91
C THR A 87 -13.56 22.96 -11.37
N ALA A 88 -13.86 24.23 -11.58
CA ALA A 88 -13.98 24.80 -12.93
C ALA A 88 -12.68 24.68 -13.75
N ASP A 89 -11.54 24.79 -13.07
CA ASP A 89 -10.17 24.69 -13.58
C ASP A 89 -9.63 23.25 -13.66
N GLY A 90 -10.43 22.23 -13.36
CA GLY A 90 -10.08 20.83 -13.65
C GLY A 90 -9.45 20.04 -12.50
N TYR A 91 -9.35 20.60 -11.30
CA TYR A 91 -8.94 19.86 -10.11
C TYR A 91 -10.08 19.06 -9.49
N LEU A 92 -9.73 17.96 -8.83
CA LEU A 92 -10.67 17.16 -8.05
C LEU A 92 -10.54 17.54 -6.57
N ARG A 93 -11.68 17.72 -5.92
CA ARG A 93 -11.81 17.80 -4.46
C ARG A 93 -12.12 16.41 -3.93
N VAL A 94 -11.75 16.15 -2.68
CA VAL A 94 -11.89 14.82 -2.10
C VAL A 94 -12.80 14.79 -0.88
N GLN A 95 -13.36 13.62 -0.59
CA GLN A 95 -13.95 13.30 0.71
C GLN A 95 -13.35 11.97 1.18
N ARG A 96 -12.92 11.92 2.43
CA ARG A 96 -12.33 10.71 3.03
C ARG A 96 -13.38 9.63 3.26
N LEU A 97 -13.01 8.38 3.00
CA LEU A 97 -13.72 7.19 3.41
C LEU A 97 -12.77 6.29 4.22
N PRO A 98 -13.00 6.07 5.53
CA PRO A 98 -14.11 6.59 6.33
C PRO A 98 -14.00 8.10 6.58
N GLN A 99 -15.09 8.74 7.00
CA GLN A 99 -15.09 10.19 7.26
C GLN A 99 -14.17 10.58 8.42
N GLN A 100 -14.08 9.73 9.45
CA GLN A 100 -13.15 9.91 10.55
C GLN A 100 -11.73 9.53 10.11
N PRO A 101 -10.70 10.31 10.47
CA PRO A 101 -9.33 9.97 10.17
C PRO A 101 -8.95 8.60 10.76
N PRO A 102 -8.40 7.68 9.95
CA PRO A 102 -7.83 6.44 10.49
C PRO A 102 -6.71 6.69 11.52
N ASN A 103 -5.91 7.73 11.28
CA ASN A 103 -4.93 8.28 12.22
C ASN A 103 -4.77 9.80 12.00
N ALA A 104 -4.02 10.47 12.87
CA ALA A 104 -3.91 11.94 12.88
C ALA A 104 -3.18 12.54 11.66
N VAL A 105 -2.36 11.75 10.96
CA VAL A 105 -1.54 12.21 9.83
C VAL A 105 -1.99 11.62 8.50
N PHE A 106 -3.10 10.87 8.47
CA PHE A 106 -3.56 10.14 7.28
C PHE A 106 -3.66 11.04 6.05
N ASP A 107 -4.23 12.23 6.20
CA ASP A 107 -4.36 13.20 5.10
C ASP A 107 -2.99 13.70 4.63
N THR A 108 -2.13 14.08 5.58
CA THR A 108 -0.78 14.57 5.32
C THR A 108 0.04 13.57 4.51
N LEU A 109 -0.07 12.28 4.82
CA LEU A 109 0.62 11.19 4.13
C LEU A 109 0.15 10.98 2.67
N HIS A 110 -0.89 11.66 2.20
CA HIS A 110 -1.31 11.59 0.79
C HIS A 110 -0.80 12.76 -0.05
N PHE A 111 -0.34 13.86 0.55
CA PHE A 111 0.12 15.02 -0.22
C PHE A 111 1.35 14.69 -1.07
N ALA A 112 1.40 15.26 -2.26
CA ALA A 112 2.45 15.05 -3.27
C ALA A 112 2.60 13.59 -3.75
N GLN A 113 1.63 12.71 -3.46
CA GLN A 113 1.69 11.31 -3.85
C GLN A 113 0.93 11.01 -5.15
N PRO A 114 1.41 10.07 -5.97
CA PRO A 114 0.65 9.56 -7.09
C PRO A 114 -0.68 8.93 -6.66
N ALA A 115 -1.75 9.17 -7.42
CA ALA A 115 -3.09 8.67 -7.18
C ALA A 115 -3.65 7.89 -8.37
N TRP A 116 -4.51 6.92 -8.07
CA TRP A 116 -5.47 6.35 -9.01
C TRP A 116 -6.86 6.90 -8.72
N VAL A 117 -7.57 7.33 -9.76
CA VAL A 117 -9.02 7.57 -9.72
C VAL A 117 -9.69 6.44 -10.48
N MET A 118 -10.46 5.60 -9.78
CA MET A 118 -11.14 4.46 -10.39
C MET A 118 -12.54 4.90 -10.82
N THR A 119 -12.75 5.01 -12.12
CA THR A 119 -14.02 5.46 -12.70
C THR A 119 -15.10 4.38 -12.64
N ARG A 120 -16.37 4.78 -12.68
CA ARG A 120 -17.51 3.86 -12.82
C ARG A 120 -17.41 2.85 -13.97
N SER A 121 -16.68 3.16 -15.05
CA SER A 121 -16.46 2.24 -16.16
C SER A 121 -15.37 1.20 -15.90
N GLY A 122 -14.78 1.18 -14.70
CA GLY A 122 -13.64 0.32 -14.34
C GLY A 122 -12.29 0.80 -14.87
N ARG A 123 -12.20 1.99 -15.48
CA ARG A 123 -10.92 2.57 -15.93
C ARG A 123 -10.22 3.25 -14.76
N LYS A 124 -8.90 3.13 -14.71
CA LYS A 124 -8.03 3.86 -13.78
C LYS A 124 -7.46 5.09 -14.48
N VAL A 125 -7.78 6.28 -13.97
CA VAL A 125 -7.22 7.55 -14.41
C VAL A 125 -6.08 7.91 -13.47
N SER A 126 -4.91 8.18 -14.03
CA SER A 126 -3.74 8.61 -13.25
C SER A 126 -3.96 10.05 -12.78
N GLY A 127 -3.65 10.30 -11.51
CA GLY A 127 -3.58 11.64 -10.95
C GLY A 127 -2.47 11.76 -9.93
N VAL A 128 -2.35 12.95 -9.33
CA VAL A 128 -1.41 13.23 -8.25
C VAL A 128 -2.15 14.05 -7.19
N PHE A 129 -2.03 13.66 -5.93
CA PHE A 129 -2.43 14.52 -4.82
C PHE A 129 -1.53 15.75 -4.81
N ALA A 130 -2.11 16.94 -4.96
CA ALA A 130 -1.34 18.17 -5.09
C ALA A 130 -0.45 18.41 -3.85
N GLY A 131 0.80 18.79 -4.08
CA GLY A 131 1.73 19.23 -3.05
C GLY A 131 1.86 20.75 -3.02
N LEU A 132 2.22 21.30 -1.85
CA LEU A 132 2.66 22.69 -1.72
C LEU A 132 4.08 22.86 -2.24
N SER A 133 4.33 24.00 -2.88
CA SER A 133 5.67 24.45 -3.29
C SER A 133 6.31 25.28 -2.19
N VAL A 134 7.51 24.89 -1.76
CA VAL A 134 8.32 25.64 -0.77
C VAL A 134 8.70 27.04 -1.23
N HIS A 135 8.79 27.29 -2.54
CA HIS A 135 9.13 28.61 -3.08
C HIS A 135 7.93 29.55 -3.14
N LEU A 136 6.73 29.01 -3.35
CA LEU A 136 5.51 29.80 -3.46
C LEU A 136 4.78 29.95 -2.13
N GLN A 137 4.98 29.03 -1.17
CA GLN A 137 4.29 29.06 0.11
C GLN A 137 4.54 30.35 0.91
N PRO A 138 5.77 30.90 1.02
CA PRO A 138 6.00 32.14 1.76
C PRO A 138 5.22 33.34 1.21
N LEU A 139 4.79 33.29 -0.05
CA LEU A 139 3.99 34.33 -0.71
C LEU A 139 2.49 34.18 -0.44
N ARG A 140 2.05 33.11 0.24
CA ARG A 140 0.64 32.83 0.54
C ARG A 140 0.30 33.24 1.97
N GLN A 141 -0.69 34.12 2.11
CA GLN A 141 -1.20 34.55 3.43
C GLN A 141 -1.88 33.40 4.21
N ASN A 142 -2.54 32.47 3.51
CA ASN A 142 -3.26 31.34 4.10
C ASN A 142 -2.87 30.04 3.39
N ALA A 143 -1.62 29.61 3.57
CA ALA A 143 -1.17 28.33 3.04
C ALA A 143 -1.97 27.16 3.66
N PRO A 144 -2.33 26.13 2.88
CA PRO A 144 -2.94 24.92 3.42
C PRO A 144 -2.07 24.26 4.49
N LYS A 145 -2.71 23.68 5.52
CA LYS A 145 -2.04 22.99 6.63
C LYS A 145 -1.79 21.50 6.34
N MET A 146 -2.39 20.97 5.28
CA MET A 146 -2.23 19.60 4.80
C MET A 146 -2.71 18.54 5.79
N ASN A 147 -3.72 18.87 6.60
CA ASN A 147 -4.22 18.00 7.66
C ASN A 147 -5.74 17.78 7.61
N HIS A 148 -6.40 18.24 6.54
CA HIS A 148 -7.83 18.08 6.33
C HIS A 148 -8.15 17.81 4.85
N PRO A 149 -9.15 16.98 4.52
CA PRO A 149 -9.57 16.70 3.14
C PRO A 149 -9.99 17.95 2.36
N ASP A 150 -10.49 18.99 3.04
CA ASP A 150 -10.83 20.27 2.40
C ASP A 150 -9.60 21.04 1.90
N GLU A 151 -8.39 20.59 2.21
CA GLU A 151 -7.15 21.16 1.72
C GLU A 151 -6.51 20.28 0.64
N ILE A 152 -7.08 19.11 0.37
CA ILE A 152 -6.56 18.16 -0.62
C ILE A 152 -7.21 18.45 -1.98
N TYR A 153 -6.35 18.48 -3.00
CA TYR A 153 -6.72 18.47 -4.41
C TYR A 153 -6.04 17.29 -5.09
N VAL A 154 -6.71 16.70 -6.09
CA VAL A 154 -6.10 15.73 -6.99
C VAL A 154 -6.07 16.33 -8.39
N ASP A 155 -4.89 16.37 -8.97
CA ASP A 155 -4.64 16.83 -10.33
C ASP A 155 -4.60 15.62 -11.27
N VAL A 156 -5.43 15.63 -12.31
CA VAL A 156 -5.48 14.61 -13.38
C VAL A 156 -4.95 15.15 -14.72
N GLY A 157 -4.33 16.33 -14.72
CA GLY A 157 -3.80 17.01 -15.90
C GLY A 157 -4.85 17.70 -16.76
N ALA A 158 -6.04 17.96 -16.23
CA ALA A 158 -7.13 18.63 -16.93
C ALA A 158 -7.10 20.15 -16.70
N SER A 159 -7.46 20.92 -17.72
CA SER A 159 -7.57 22.38 -17.65
C SER A 159 -9.02 22.87 -17.44
N SER A 160 -9.98 21.95 -17.36
CA SER A 160 -11.37 22.29 -17.10
C SER A 160 -12.19 21.12 -16.54
N ALA A 161 -13.31 21.44 -15.90
CA ALA A 161 -14.29 20.44 -15.47
C ALA A 161 -14.86 19.59 -16.62
N ALA A 162 -14.83 20.08 -17.86
CA ALA A 162 -15.28 19.35 -19.04
C ALA A 162 -14.27 18.28 -19.45
N GLU A 163 -12.98 18.58 -19.40
CA GLU A 163 -11.90 17.62 -19.66
C GLU A 163 -11.86 16.50 -18.63
N VAL A 164 -12.06 16.83 -17.35
CA VAL A 164 -12.20 15.81 -16.29
C VAL A 164 -13.31 14.82 -16.61
N ARG A 165 -14.50 15.32 -17.01
CA ARG A 165 -15.63 14.46 -17.39
C ARG A 165 -15.35 13.67 -18.67
N ALA A 166 -14.63 14.25 -19.63
CA ALA A 166 -14.20 13.55 -20.84
C ALA A 166 -13.21 12.41 -20.54
N ALA A 167 -12.37 12.56 -19.51
CA ALA A 167 -11.54 11.48 -18.99
C ALA A 167 -12.38 10.37 -18.32
N GLY A 168 -13.65 10.62 -18.01
CA GLY A 168 -14.62 9.69 -17.44
C GLY A 168 -14.74 9.77 -15.92
N VAL A 169 -14.06 10.72 -15.29
CA VAL A 169 -14.11 10.96 -13.85
C VAL A 169 -15.41 11.67 -13.47
N ASN A 170 -16.05 11.20 -12.41
CA ASN A 170 -17.27 11.76 -11.84
C ASN A 170 -17.19 11.88 -10.32
N VAL A 171 -18.08 12.68 -9.75
CA VAL A 171 -18.28 12.75 -8.29
C VAL A 171 -18.63 11.35 -7.77
N LEU A 172 -18.10 11.02 -6.59
CA LEU A 172 -18.09 9.73 -5.92
C LEU A 172 -17.16 8.66 -6.51
N ASP A 173 -16.44 8.92 -7.61
CA ASP A 173 -15.41 7.96 -8.06
C ASP A 173 -14.32 7.83 -6.97
N PRO A 174 -13.95 6.61 -6.57
CA PRO A 174 -12.95 6.39 -5.52
C PRO A 174 -11.54 6.74 -5.98
N ILE A 175 -10.75 7.22 -5.03
CA ILE A 175 -9.36 7.66 -5.18
C ILE A 175 -8.50 6.96 -4.13
N ALA A 176 -7.39 6.38 -4.56
CA ALA A 176 -6.40 5.78 -3.68
C ALA A 176 -4.98 6.06 -4.17
N LEU A 177 -3.97 5.86 -3.32
CA LEU A 177 -2.58 5.92 -3.74
C LEU A 177 -2.29 4.94 -4.87
N GLN A 178 -1.49 5.37 -5.85
CA GLN A 178 -0.80 4.40 -6.69
C GLN A 178 0.18 3.64 -5.80
N ARG A 179 0.25 2.35 -6.02
CA ARG A 179 0.90 1.44 -5.09
C ARG A 179 1.70 0.42 -5.86
N GLU A 180 2.86 0.11 -5.29
CA GLU A 180 3.72 -0.96 -5.72
C GLU A 180 4.19 -1.69 -4.47
N ARG A 181 4.32 -3.02 -4.56
CA ARG A 181 5.02 -3.78 -3.53
C ARG A 181 6.51 -3.45 -3.64
N ARG A 182 7.14 -3.10 -2.51
CA ARG A 182 8.59 -2.93 -2.40
C ARG A 182 9.11 -3.87 -1.33
N ASN A 183 10.29 -4.45 -1.55
CA ASN A 183 10.98 -5.22 -0.51
C ASN A 183 11.62 -4.24 0.48
N VAL A 184 11.59 -4.58 1.77
CA VAL A 184 12.24 -3.85 2.86
C VAL A 184 13.08 -4.85 3.64
N GLY A 185 14.39 -4.65 3.64
CA GLY A 185 15.32 -5.68 4.10
C GLY A 185 15.20 -6.98 3.28
N SER A 186 15.59 -8.10 3.89
CA SER A 186 15.60 -9.41 3.22
C SER A 186 14.32 -10.23 3.37
N GLU A 187 13.49 -9.97 4.39
CA GLU A 187 12.37 -10.85 4.78
C GLU A 187 11.02 -10.12 4.88
N SER A 188 10.95 -8.85 4.47
CA SER A 188 9.74 -8.05 4.57
C SER A 188 9.44 -7.31 3.28
N TRP A 189 8.18 -6.93 3.15
CA TRP A 189 7.72 -6.10 2.05
C TRP A 189 6.73 -5.08 2.56
N THR A 190 6.64 -3.98 1.81
CA THR A 190 5.82 -2.82 2.13
C THR A 190 4.94 -2.45 0.95
N ALA A 191 3.72 -2.02 1.26
CA ALA A 191 2.78 -1.44 0.31
C ALA A 191 1.65 -0.71 1.05
N PRO A 192 1.02 0.30 0.43
CA PRO A 192 -0.24 0.83 0.93
C PRO A 192 -1.26 -0.28 1.18
N ALA A 193 -1.90 -0.25 2.36
CA ALA A 193 -2.89 -1.23 2.81
C ALA A 193 -2.36 -2.68 3.00
N ALA A 194 -1.04 -2.92 3.07
CA ALA A 194 -0.52 -4.27 3.33
C ALA A 194 -1.15 -4.92 4.58
N GLY A 195 -1.37 -4.12 5.64
CA GLY A 195 -2.02 -4.53 6.88
C GLY A 195 -3.49 -4.98 6.73
N ASP A 196 -4.20 -4.52 5.70
CA ASP A 196 -5.57 -4.97 5.39
C ASP A 196 -5.57 -6.12 4.34
N ARG A 197 -4.50 -6.20 3.53
CA ARG A 197 -4.39 -7.14 2.39
C ARG A 197 -3.81 -8.49 2.76
N PHE A 198 -3.00 -8.57 3.81
CA PHE A 198 -2.32 -9.82 4.19
C PHE A 198 -3.31 -10.95 4.53
N GLY A 199 -4.46 -10.62 5.13
CA GLY A 199 -5.48 -11.63 5.43
C GLY A 199 -6.13 -12.18 4.16
N CYS A 200 -6.43 -11.32 3.18
CA CYS A 200 -6.89 -11.76 1.86
C CYS A 200 -5.89 -12.72 1.21
N LEU A 201 -4.59 -12.38 1.30
CA LEU A 201 -3.51 -13.22 0.79
C LEU A 201 -3.50 -14.60 1.45
N ALA A 202 -3.59 -14.64 2.78
CA ALA A 202 -3.60 -15.88 3.55
C ALA A 202 -4.84 -16.75 3.26
N LEU A 203 -6.01 -16.16 3.02
CA LEU A 203 -7.24 -16.92 2.73
C LEU A 203 -7.29 -17.45 1.29
N VAL A 204 -6.76 -16.71 0.32
CA VAL A 204 -6.58 -17.24 -1.04
C VAL A 204 -5.62 -18.44 -1.01
N GLU A 205 -4.48 -18.30 -0.34
CA GLU A 205 -3.52 -19.40 -0.18
C GLU A 205 -4.11 -20.60 0.56
N LEU A 206 -4.88 -20.36 1.62
CA LEU A 206 -5.60 -21.40 2.34
C LEU A 206 -6.46 -22.21 1.36
N LEU A 207 -7.31 -21.56 0.57
CA LEU A 207 -8.21 -22.25 -0.35
C LEU A 207 -7.45 -23.02 -1.44
N GLU A 208 -6.40 -22.42 -2.02
CA GLU A 208 -5.59 -23.06 -3.06
C GLU A 208 -4.85 -24.30 -2.59
N ARG A 209 -4.42 -24.33 -1.33
CA ARG A 209 -3.64 -25.43 -0.74
C ARG A 209 -4.49 -26.41 0.08
N LEU A 210 -5.78 -26.15 0.23
CA LEU A 210 -6.68 -26.93 1.05
C LEU A 210 -6.97 -28.31 0.42
N ASP A 211 -6.66 -29.37 1.15
CA ASP A 211 -7.16 -30.71 0.84
C ASP A 211 -8.63 -30.84 1.28
N LYS A 212 -9.54 -30.65 0.32
CA LYS A 212 -11.00 -30.72 0.54
C LYS A 212 -11.44 -32.07 1.12
N THR A 213 -10.69 -33.16 0.92
CA THR A 213 -11.07 -34.51 1.37
C THR A 213 -10.93 -34.68 2.89
N LYS A 214 -10.16 -33.81 3.54
CA LYS A 214 -9.92 -33.85 5.00
C LYS A 214 -10.78 -32.86 5.78
N LEU A 215 -11.66 -32.12 5.09
CA LEU A 215 -12.57 -31.17 5.74
C LEU A 215 -13.54 -31.89 6.68
N ARG A 216 -13.68 -31.35 7.90
CA ARG A 216 -14.70 -31.76 8.87
C ARG A 216 -15.75 -30.67 9.01
N GLY A 217 -17.02 -31.04 8.95
CA GLY A 217 -18.14 -30.09 9.01
C GLY A 217 -18.19 -29.16 7.80
N THR A 218 -18.68 -27.94 8.03
CA THR A 218 -18.80 -26.90 7.02
C THR A 218 -17.76 -25.82 7.29
N LEU A 219 -16.97 -25.47 6.27
CA LEU A 219 -16.03 -24.35 6.32
C LEU A 219 -16.49 -23.26 5.37
N THR A 220 -16.77 -22.07 5.92
CA THR A 220 -16.99 -20.85 5.14
C THR A 220 -15.75 -19.96 5.24
N VAL A 221 -15.17 -19.62 4.09
CA VAL A 221 -14.08 -18.65 3.96
C VAL A 221 -14.65 -17.40 3.31
N ALA A 222 -14.51 -16.25 3.96
CA ALA A 222 -15.12 -15.01 3.52
C ALA A 222 -14.15 -13.84 3.46
N PHE A 223 -14.33 -13.01 2.43
CA PHE A 223 -13.64 -11.75 2.22
C PHE A 223 -14.70 -10.66 2.33
N VAL A 224 -14.65 -9.85 3.39
CA VAL A 224 -15.73 -8.90 3.72
C VAL A 224 -15.41 -7.48 3.30
N ALA A 225 -16.44 -6.79 2.81
CA ALA A 225 -16.39 -5.37 2.49
C ALA A 225 -16.68 -4.50 3.73
N GLN A 226 -16.33 -3.22 3.64
CA GLN A 226 -16.80 -2.19 4.57
C GLN A 226 -16.39 -2.37 6.04
N GLN A 227 -15.21 -2.92 6.32
CA GLN A 227 -14.63 -2.98 7.67
C GLN A 227 -14.34 -1.58 8.23
N TRP A 228 -13.83 -0.68 7.40
CA TRP A 228 -13.54 0.70 7.77
C TRP A 228 -14.79 1.57 7.93
N THR A 229 -15.92 1.13 7.37
CA THR A 229 -17.22 1.83 7.42
C THR A 229 -18.25 1.13 8.32
N GLY A 230 -17.75 0.48 9.36
CA GLY A 230 -18.56 -0.06 10.46
C GLY A 230 -18.64 -1.58 10.53
N GLY A 231 -17.83 -2.32 9.77
CA GLY A 231 -17.86 -3.79 9.80
C GLY A 231 -19.13 -4.39 9.19
N ARG A 232 -19.74 -3.71 8.23
CA ARG A 232 -21.07 -4.07 7.72
C ARG A 232 -21.08 -5.42 7.03
N GLY A 233 -20.04 -5.72 6.25
CA GLY A 233 -19.88 -7.01 5.60
C GLY A 233 -19.78 -8.15 6.60
N LEU A 234 -19.02 -7.95 7.68
CA LEU A 234 -18.86 -8.94 8.75
C LEU A 234 -20.16 -9.15 9.54
N ASP A 235 -20.82 -8.07 9.96
CA ASP A 235 -22.09 -8.13 10.71
C ASP A 235 -23.14 -8.92 9.92
N ARG A 236 -23.24 -8.65 8.61
CA ARG A 236 -24.15 -9.33 7.71
C ARG A 236 -23.90 -10.84 7.68
N LEU A 237 -22.65 -11.28 7.60
CA LEU A 237 -22.31 -12.70 7.60
C LEU A 237 -22.66 -13.40 8.91
N LEU A 238 -22.48 -12.73 10.04
CA LEU A 238 -22.82 -13.29 11.35
C LEU A 238 -24.34 -13.50 11.54
N LEU A 239 -25.15 -12.63 10.93
CA LEU A 239 -26.61 -12.79 10.87
C LEU A 239 -27.09 -13.94 9.97
N GLU A 240 -26.27 -14.43 9.05
CA GLU A 240 -26.64 -15.51 8.13
C GLU A 240 -26.08 -16.87 8.52
N ILE A 241 -24.79 -16.89 8.83
CA ILE A 241 -24.04 -18.14 8.98
C ILE A 241 -24.24 -18.72 10.37
N HIS A 242 -24.38 -17.87 11.39
CA HIS A 242 -24.40 -18.27 12.80
C HIS A 242 -23.33 -19.33 13.13
N PRO A 243 -22.03 -19.00 12.90
CA PRO A 243 -20.97 -20.00 12.99
C PRO A 243 -20.80 -20.53 14.41
N ASP A 244 -20.50 -21.83 14.54
CA ASP A 244 -20.08 -22.44 15.80
C ASP A 244 -18.69 -21.95 16.20
N GLU A 245 -17.80 -21.76 15.22
CA GLU A 245 -16.42 -21.31 15.40
C GLU A 245 -16.07 -20.22 14.40
N MET A 246 -15.34 -19.20 14.86
CA MET A 246 -14.97 -18.08 14.00
C MET A 246 -13.52 -17.62 14.22
N MET A 247 -12.79 -17.47 13.12
CA MET A 247 -11.52 -16.75 13.07
C MET A 247 -11.63 -15.49 12.22
N HIS A 248 -11.34 -14.34 12.81
CA HIS A 248 -11.11 -13.12 12.06
C HIS A 248 -9.62 -12.93 11.80
N ILE A 249 -9.22 -12.87 10.53
CA ILE A 249 -7.84 -12.65 10.09
C ILE A 249 -7.69 -11.20 9.64
N GLY A 250 -6.85 -10.41 10.33
CA GLY A 250 -6.63 -9.02 9.92
C GLY A 250 -5.78 -8.23 10.91
N ARG A 251 -5.56 -6.94 10.59
CA ARG A 251 -4.74 -6.05 11.43
C ARG A 251 -5.26 -6.01 12.87
N LEU A 252 -4.38 -6.28 13.83
CA LEU A 252 -4.68 -6.16 15.25
C LEU A 252 -4.54 -4.70 15.66
N THR A 253 -5.63 -4.12 16.17
CA THR A 253 -5.66 -2.70 16.55
C THR A 253 -5.50 -2.59 18.07
N PRO A 254 -4.41 -2.00 18.58
CA PRO A 254 -4.21 -1.89 20.01
C PRO A 254 -5.33 -1.03 20.66
N PRO A 255 -5.74 -1.33 21.90
CA PRO A 255 -6.70 -0.51 22.63
C PRO A 255 -6.18 0.91 22.79
N ARG A 256 -6.98 1.91 22.37
CA ARG A 256 -6.66 3.31 22.60
C ARG A 256 -7.42 3.81 23.84
N ALA A 257 -6.70 4.05 24.93
CA ALA A 257 -7.28 4.75 26.07
C ALA A 257 -7.55 6.23 25.69
N PRO A 258 -8.74 6.77 25.98
CA PRO A 258 -9.04 8.19 25.77
C PRO A 258 -8.02 9.06 26.52
N GLY A 259 -7.35 9.98 25.80
CA GLY A 259 -6.35 10.87 26.40
C GLY A 259 -5.00 10.22 26.74
N ALA A 260 -4.78 8.96 26.40
CA ALA A 260 -3.47 8.35 26.58
C ALA A 260 -2.43 9.04 25.69
N PRO A 261 -1.20 9.24 26.20
CA PRO A 261 -0.08 9.70 25.37
C PRO A 261 0.10 8.74 24.20
N ALA A 262 0.64 9.23 23.08
CA ALA A 262 1.05 8.37 21.98
C ALA A 262 1.86 7.21 22.55
N ALA A 263 1.53 5.98 22.15
CA ALA A 263 2.34 4.82 22.49
C ALA A 263 3.81 5.14 22.13
N PRO A 264 4.80 4.66 22.91
CA PRO A 264 6.20 4.82 22.53
C PRO A 264 6.38 4.38 21.08
N ALA A 265 7.20 5.11 20.33
CA ALA A 265 7.46 4.83 18.92
C ALA A 265 7.97 3.40 18.66
N GLU A 266 8.45 2.73 19.72
CA GLU A 266 9.10 1.44 19.69
C GLU A 266 8.29 0.44 20.53
N VAL A 267 7.38 -0.27 19.88
CA VAL A 267 6.88 -1.55 20.39
C VAL A 267 7.39 -2.62 19.43
N GLU A 268 8.40 -3.38 19.88
CA GLU A 268 8.82 -4.55 19.14
C GLU A 268 7.66 -5.55 19.12
N LEU A 269 7.08 -5.76 17.94
CA LEU A 269 5.97 -6.69 17.77
C LEU A 269 6.53 -8.12 17.77
N PRO A 270 5.88 -9.08 18.45
CA PRO A 270 6.31 -10.48 18.41
C PRO A 270 6.28 -11.03 16.99
N ARG A 271 7.19 -11.95 16.68
CA ARG A 271 7.19 -12.70 15.41
C ARG A 271 6.15 -13.83 15.43
N GLY A 272 5.71 -14.23 14.26
CA GLY A 272 4.74 -15.30 14.02
C GLY A 272 3.29 -14.85 14.05
N VAL A 273 2.41 -15.76 14.47
CA VAL A 273 0.96 -15.53 14.54
C VAL A 273 0.62 -14.81 15.85
N LEU A 274 -0.11 -13.71 15.73
CA LEU A 274 -0.56 -12.92 16.87
C LEU A 274 -2.04 -13.19 17.14
N LEU A 275 -2.38 -13.50 18.39
CA LEU A 275 -3.74 -13.59 18.89
C LEU A 275 -4.13 -12.26 19.54
N GLY A 276 -5.11 -11.58 18.98
CA GLY A 276 -5.68 -10.38 19.57
C GLY A 276 -6.55 -10.70 20.78
N ALA A 277 -6.23 -10.13 21.93
CA ALA A 277 -6.99 -10.25 23.17
C ALA A 277 -7.17 -8.89 23.83
N THR A 278 -8.30 -8.64 24.49
CA THR A 278 -8.52 -7.40 25.26
C THR A 278 -7.55 -7.28 26.44
N ASP A 279 -7.23 -8.41 27.06
CA ASP A 279 -6.19 -8.56 28.06
C ASP A 279 -5.31 -9.77 27.68
N PRO A 280 -4.09 -9.56 27.15
CA PRO A 280 -3.20 -10.65 26.76
C PRO A 280 -2.59 -11.41 27.96
N SER A 281 -2.76 -10.90 29.19
CA SER A 281 -2.29 -11.57 30.41
C SER A 281 -3.33 -12.51 31.02
N ALA A 282 -4.59 -12.39 30.61
CA ALA A 282 -5.66 -13.27 31.06
C ALA A 282 -5.51 -14.69 30.48
N PRO A 283 -6.05 -15.73 31.16
CA PRO A 283 -6.12 -17.07 30.59
C PRO A 283 -6.81 -17.07 29.22
N LEU A 284 -6.24 -17.81 28.27
CA LEU A 284 -6.82 -17.96 26.95
C LEU A 284 -8.21 -18.60 27.04
N SER A 285 -9.13 -18.15 26.18
CA SER A 285 -10.39 -18.87 25.96
C SER A 285 -10.11 -20.29 25.48
N VAL A 286 -11.08 -21.20 25.63
CA VAL A 286 -10.93 -22.61 25.21
C VAL A 286 -10.47 -22.69 23.75
N PHE A 287 -11.13 -21.94 22.86
CA PHE A 287 -10.78 -21.93 21.44
C PHE A 287 -9.38 -21.33 21.19
N ALA A 288 -9.03 -20.23 21.85
CA ALA A 288 -7.69 -19.65 21.72
C ALA A 288 -6.58 -20.61 22.22
N ALA A 289 -6.84 -21.36 23.29
CA ALA A 289 -5.93 -22.37 23.81
C ALA A 289 -5.75 -23.55 22.84
N GLU A 290 -6.82 -23.99 22.17
CA GLU A 290 -6.75 -25.01 21.11
C GLU A 290 -5.89 -24.54 19.93
N LEU A 291 -6.02 -23.27 19.50
CA LEU A 291 -5.20 -22.70 18.43
C LEU A 291 -3.74 -22.56 18.83
N LYS A 292 -3.48 -22.19 20.10
CA LYS A 292 -2.12 -22.19 20.65
C LYS A 292 -1.52 -23.59 20.65
N ALA A 293 -2.28 -24.61 21.06
CA ALA A 293 -1.83 -26.00 21.04
C ALA A 293 -1.57 -26.51 19.61
N LEU A 294 -2.40 -26.10 18.64
CA LEU A 294 -2.18 -26.38 17.23
C LEU A 294 -0.88 -25.73 16.73
N ALA A 295 -0.62 -24.47 17.11
CA ALA A 295 0.61 -23.80 16.77
C ALA A 295 1.85 -24.46 17.39
N ASP A 296 1.76 -24.90 18.64
CA ASP A 296 2.82 -25.64 19.32
C ASP A 296 3.12 -26.98 18.62
N LYS A 297 2.07 -27.74 18.22
CA LYS A 297 2.18 -28.99 17.45
C LYS A 297 2.97 -28.78 16.17
N HIS A 298 2.72 -27.68 15.46
CA HIS A 298 3.37 -27.36 14.18
C HIS A 298 4.60 -26.44 14.32
N ARG A 299 5.07 -26.17 15.55
CA ARG A 299 6.25 -25.33 15.85
C ARG A 299 6.16 -23.93 15.24
N VAL A 300 4.97 -23.35 15.21
CA VAL A 300 4.72 -21.99 14.73
C VAL A 300 4.76 -21.03 15.93
N PRO A 301 5.56 -19.95 15.88
CA PRO A 301 5.53 -18.93 16.93
C PRO A 301 4.14 -18.31 17.04
N PHE A 302 3.61 -18.26 18.25
CA PHE A 302 2.25 -17.80 18.53
C PHE A 302 2.23 -17.02 19.84
N ALA A 303 1.77 -15.76 19.79
CA ALA A 303 1.76 -14.86 20.96
C ALA A 303 0.44 -14.10 21.08
N ALA A 304 -0.04 -13.90 22.31
CA ALA A 304 -1.18 -13.03 22.58
C ALA A 304 -0.71 -11.56 22.67
N VAL A 305 -1.48 -10.64 22.09
CA VAL A 305 -1.23 -9.20 22.14
C VAL A 305 -2.52 -8.43 22.45
N ALA A 306 -2.37 -7.27 23.07
CA ALA A 306 -3.50 -6.39 23.36
C ALA A 306 -4.13 -5.89 22.06
N ALA A 307 -5.41 -6.20 21.84
CA ALA A 307 -6.15 -5.78 20.67
C ALA A 307 -7.62 -5.51 21.00
N THR A 308 -8.20 -4.55 20.29
CA THR A 308 -9.64 -4.33 20.24
C THR A 308 -10.28 -5.35 19.28
N PRO A 309 -11.46 -5.90 19.63
CA PRO A 309 -12.17 -6.80 18.73
C PRO A 309 -12.47 -6.16 17.37
N PRO A 310 -12.69 -6.96 16.31
CA PRO A 310 -13.04 -6.43 15.00
C PRO A 310 -14.26 -5.52 15.09
N ARG A 311 -14.20 -4.38 14.40
CA ARG A 311 -15.28 -3.39 14.42
C ARG A 311 -16.55 -4.00 13.83
N ILE A 312 -17.64 -3.94 14.60
CA ILE A 312 -19.02 -4.12 14.16
C ILE A 312 -19.81 -2.98 14.81
N ALA A 313 -20.01 -1.90 14.06
CA ALA A 313 -20.51 -0.62 14.58
C ALA A 313 -21.37 0.13 13.55
N GLY A 314 -22.13 -0.59 12.73
CA GLY A 314 -23.14 -0.01 11.84
C GLY A 314 -24.30 0.64 12.61
N SER A 315 -25.31 1.16 11.92
CA SER A 315 -26.54 1.59 12.58
C SER A 315 -27.44 0.39 12.86
N GLY A 316 -27.63 -0.01 14.13
CA GLY A 316 -28.60 -1.04 14.52
C GLY A 316 -28.16 -1.95 15.67
N THR A 317 -28.90 -3.03 15.89
CA THR A 317 -28.48 -4.14 16.76
C THR A 317 -27.45 -4.99 16.03
N HIS A 318 -26.30 -5.22 16.67
CA HIS A 318 -25.18 -5.96 16.09
C HIS A 318 -25.15 -7.41 16.52
N SER A 319 -24.63 -8.27 15.63
CA SER A 319 -24.37 -9.66 15.96
C SER A 319 -23.27 -9.77 17.00
N ALA A 320 -23.46 -10.63 17.99
CA ALA A 320 -22.37 -11.07 18.85
C ALA A 320 -21.46 -12.04 18.07
N PHE A 321 -20.16 -12.04 18.39
CA PHE A 321 -19.28 -13.12 17.98
C PHE A 321 -19.69 -14.43 18.68
N PRO A 322 -19.47 -15.60 18.06
CA PRO A 322 -19.73 -16.87 18.73
C PRO A 322 -18.82 -17.06 19.95
N GLU A 323 -19.20 -17.94 20.86
CA GLU A 323 -18.40 -18.25 22.07
C GLU A 323 -16.99 -18.72 21.69
N ARG A 324 -16.87 -19.50 20.60
CA ARG A 324 -15.59 -19.96 20.05
C ARG A 324 -15.10 -18.99 18.96
N PHE A 325 -14.69 -17.80 19.40
CA PHE A 325 -14.13 -16.75 18.55
C PHE A 325 -12.64 -16.50 18.84
N ALA A 326 -11.86 -16.27 17.78
CA ALA A 326 -10.50 -15.78 17.86
C ALA A 326 -10.22 -14.72 16.77
N GLN A 327 -9.45 -13.69 17.11
CA GLN A 327 -8.89 -12.75 16.15
C GLN A 327 -7.40 -13.01 15.99
N LEU A 328 -6.96 -13.36 14.78
CA LEU A 328 -5.58 -13.62 14.44
C LEU A 328 -5.04 -12.55 13.50
N GLY A 329 -3.75 -12.27 13.61
CA GLY A 329 -3.03 -11.39 12.69
C GLY A 329 -1.53 -11.68 12.70
N ILE A 330 -0.77 -10.80 12.08
CA ILE A 330 0.69 -10.78 12.09
C ILE A 330 1.18 -9.38 12.46
N ALA A 331 2.46 -9.27 12.80
CA ALA A 331 3.08 -7.97 13.02
C ALA A 331 2.96 -7.10 11.76
N THR A 332 2.30 -5.95 11.90
CA THR A 332 2.21 -4.92 10.85
C THR A 332 2.92 -3.68 11.36
N ARG A 333 4.08 -3.36 10.77
CA ARG A 333 4.81 -2.12 11.07
C ARG A 333 4.21 -0.96 10.29
N TRP A 334 4.25 0.23 10.88
CA TRP A 334 3.69 1.46 10.32
C TRP A 334 2.23 1.29 9.87
N PRO A 335 1.35 0.77 10.75
CA PRO A 335 -0.02 0.49 10.35
C PRO A 335 -0.72 1.78 9.89
N VAL A 336 -1.51 1.66 8.83
CA VAL A 336 -2.31 2.77 8.29
C VAL A 336 -1.44 3.94 7.76
N THR A 337 -0.23 3.64 7.31
CA THR A 337 0.59 4.55 6.49
C THR A 337 0.75 3.99 5.07
N PRO A 338 1.25 4.77 4.10
CA PRO A 338 1.57 4.27 2.77
C PRO A 338 2.60 3.13 2.73
N ALA A 339 3.40 2.96 3.79
CA ALA A 339 4.46 1.97 3.90
C ALA A 339 4.19 0.89 4.97
N GLU A 340 2.94 0.44 5.09
CA GLU A 340 2.62 -0.70 5.94
C GLU A 340 3.50 -1.90 5.56
N THR A 341 4.23 -2.42 6.54
CA THR A 341 5.26 -3.45 6.30
C THR A 341 4.93 -4.71 7.06
N VAL A 342 4.97 -5.85 6.36
CA VAL A 342 4.74 -7.18 6.93
C VAL A 342 5.88 -8.13 6.54
N SER A 343 6.07 -9.17 7.35
CA SER A 343 7.11 -10.18 7.17
C SER A 343 6.59 -11.38 6.38
N ASP A 344 7.40 -11.88 5.44
CA ASP A 344 7.11 -13.12 4.72
C ASP A 344 7.13 -14.34 5.67
N ALA A 345 7.98 -14.32 6.70
CA ALA A 345 8.03 -15.40 7.70
C ALA A 345 6.74 -15.47 8.53
N ASP A 346 6.19 -14.33 8.94
CA ASP A 346 4.96 -14.27 9.72
C ASP A 346 3.75 -14.65 8.85
N MET A 347 3.75 -14.24 7.57
CA MET A 347 2.76 -14.69 6.59
C MET A 347 2.74 -16.21 6.44
N ASN A 348 3.92 -16.83 6.28
CA ASN A 348 4.02 -18.29 6.16
C ASN A 348 3.56 -19.01 7.44
N ALA A 349 3.86 -18.44 8.61
CA ALA A 349 3.38 -18.93 9.90
C ALA A 349 1.85 -18.90 9.98
N LEU A 350 1.22 -17.79 9.59
CA LEU A 350 -0.23 -17.64 9.55
C LEU A 350 -0.88 -18.66 8.60
N SER A 351 -0.41 -18.75 7.35
CA SER A 351 -0.93 -19.72 6.37
C SER A 351 -0.83 -21.16 6.88
N SER A 352 0.26 -21.50 7.58
CA SER A 352 0.45 -22.83 8.18
C SER A 352 -0.61 -23.16 9.24
N ILE A 353 -0.93 -22.23 10.13
CA ILE A 353 -1.97 -22.42 11.15
C ILE A 353 -3.35 -22.55 10.53
N LEU A 354 -3.66 -21.72 9.53
CA LEU A 354 -4.95 -21.77 8.85
C LEU A 354 -5.17 -23.12 8.14
N LEU A 355 -4.15 -23.63 7.45
CA LEU A 355 -4.20 -24.94 6.78
C LEU A 355 -4.36 -26.08 7.77
N ALA A 356 -3.58 -26.06 8.86
CA ALA A 356 -3.65 -27.06 9.90
C ALA A 356 -5.04 -27.07 10.58
N TYR A 357 -5.62 -25.90 10.85
CA TYR A 357 -6.96 -25.81 11.43
C TYR A 357 -8.06 -26.28 10.47
N ALA A 358 -7.97 -25.91 9.18
CA ALA A 358 -9.01 -26.22 8.22
C ALA A 358 -9.14 -27.73 7.94
N ALA A 359 -8.01 -28.44 7.84
CA ALA A 359 -7.96 -29.81 7.30
C ALA A 359 -7.02 -30.79 8.05
N ASP A 360 -6.45 -30.44 9.22
CA ASP A 360 -5.41 -31.24 9.92
C ASP A 360 -4.28 -31.69 8.97
N SER A 361 -3.95 -30.82 8.02
CA SER A 361 -2.89 -31.05 7.04
C SER A 361 -1.54 -30.65 7.63
N GLU A 362 -0.50 -31.45 7.34
CA GLU A 362 0.87 -31.03 7.63
C GLU A 362 1.21 -29.78 6.81
N PRO A 363 1.68 -28.69 7.45
CA PRO A 363 2.08 -27.49 6.74
C PRO A 363 3.33 -27.76 5.92
N GLU A 364 3.18 -27.87 4.61
CA GLU A 364 4.33 -27.90 3.70
C GLU A 364 5.03 -26.53 3.78
N ARG A 365 6.36 -26.52 3.99
CA ARG A 365 7.15 -25.29 4.01
C ARG A 365 7.00 -24.59 2.66
N ALA A 366 6.32 -23.44 2.64
CA ALA A 366 6.31 -22.59 1.46
C ALA A 366 7.76 -22.26 1.09
N ALA A 367 8.15 -22.49 -0.17
CA ALA A 367 9.44 -22.06 -0.67
C ALA A 367 9.61 -20.55 -0.41
N ALA A 368 10.82 -20.12 -0.07
CA ALA A 368 11.12 -18.70 0.14
C ALA A 368 10.61 -17.91 -1.07
N ARG A 369 9.73 -16.93 -0.82
CA ARG A 369 9.10 -16.08 -1.83
C ARG A 369 10.09 -15.00 -2.32
N HIS A 370 11.29 -15.42 -2.71
CA HIS A 370 12.29 -14.55 -3.31
C HIS A 370 12.20 -14.65 -4.82
N THR A 371 11.28 -13.89 -5.41
CA THR A 371 11.47 -13.48 -6.79
C THR A 371 12.34 -12.24 -6.77
N ASN A 372 13.61 -12.41 -7.14
CA ASN A 372 14.46 -11.29 -7.49
C ASN A 372 13.79 -10.63 -8.71
N GLN A 373 13.12 -9.49 -8.50
CA GLN A 373 12.38 -8.84 -9.56
C GLN A 373 13.37 -8.17 -10.52
N ASN A 374 13.70 -8.87 -11.60
CA ASN A 374 14.08 -8.17 -12.83
C ASN A 374 12.83 -7.50 -13.38
N ARG A 375 12.65 -6.22 -13.06
CA ARG A 375 11.66 -5.39 -13.74
C ARG A 375 11.90 -5.51 -15.26
N PRO A 376 10.86 -5.75 -16.08
CA PRO A 376 11.01 -5.63 -17.51
C PRO A 376 11.51 -4.20 -17.81
N THR A 377 12.62 -4.09 -18.51
CA THR A 377 13.21 -2.80 -18.90
C THR A 377 12.31 -2.13 -19.93
N ARG A 378 11.31 -1.38 -19.45
CA ARG A 378 10.54 -0.49 -20.31
C ARG A 378 11.49 0.61 -20.79
N GLN A 379 11.62 0.78 -22.11
CA GLN A 379 12.40 1.89 -22.64
C GLN A 379 11.64 3.18 -22.33
N LEU A 380 12.09 3.90 -21.31
CA LEU A 380 11.45 5.14 -20.88
C LEU A 380 11.71 6.25 -21.91
N PRO A 381 10.76 7.17 -22.10
CA PRO A 381 11.04 8.43 -22.78
C PRO A 381 12.22 9.13 -22.07
N LEU A 382 12.92 10.00 -22.80
CA LEU A 382 14.16 10.64 -22.33
C LEU A 382 14.04 11.21 -20.91
N ILE A 383 12.93 11.89 -20.61
CA ILE A 383 12.69 12.46 -19.28
C ILE A 383 12.56 11.39 -18.19
N GLY A 384 11.89 10.27 -18.47
CA GLY A 384 11.76 9.17 -17.51
C GLY A 384 13.12 8.55 -17.17
N GLN A 385 14.03 8.48 -18.14
CA GLN A 385 15.39 8.00 -17.90
C GLN A 385 16.24 8.92 -17.01
N LEU A 386 15.87 10.19 -16.87
CA LEU A 386 16.52 11.14 -15.97
C LEU A 386 15.84 11.14 -14.60
N VAL A 387 14.50 11.13 -14.57
CA VAL A 387 13.70 11.11 -13.32
C VAL A 387 13.93 9.84 -12.50
N GLU A 388 14.20 8.70 -13.12
CA GLU A 388 14.49 7.45 -12.39
C GLU A 388 15.96 7.32 -11.93
N VAL A 389 16.82 8.28 -12.25
CA VAL A 389 18.21 8.29 -11.78
C VAL A 389 18.34 9.29 -10.63
N TYR A 390 18.40 8.73 -9.43
CA TYR A 390 18.49 9.50 -8.19
C TYR A 390 19.79 10.31 -8.10
N GLY A 391 19.67 11.51 -7.55
CA GLY A 391 20.74 12.50 -7.48
C GLY A 391 20.59 13.43 -6.29
N ALA A 392 20.35 12.87 -5.10
CA ALA A 392 20.22 13.66 -3.88
C ALA A 392 21.41 14.64 -3.73
N SER A 393 21.17 15.86 -3.22
CA SER A 393 22.21 16.89 -3.15
C SER A 393 23.52 16.39 -2.51
N GLY A 394 24.65 16.57 -3.19
CA GLY A 394 25.97 16.04 -2.83
C GLY A 394 26.28 14.64 -3.39
N HIS A 395 25.30 13.96 -3.98
CA HIS A 395 25.37 12.59 -4.51
C HIS A 395 24.96 12.52 -6.01
N GLU A 396 25.20 13.57 -6.78
CA GLU A 396 24.71 13.74 -8.17
C GLU A 396 25.52 12.97 -9.23
N ALA A 397 26.41 12.05 -8.82
CA ALA A 397 27.31 11.35 -9.74
C ALA A 397 26.54 10.49 -10.76
N ALA A 398 25.52 9.76 -10.30
CA ALA A 398 24.74 8.86 -11.16
C ALA A 398 23.96 9.64 -12.23
N VAL A 399 23.27 10.72 -11.85
CA VAL A 399 22.54 11.58 -12.80
C VAL A 399 23.49 12.28 -13.76
N ARG A 400 24.66 12.75 -13.30
CA ARG A 400 25.70 13.32 -14.17
C ARG A 400 26.18 12.33 -15.22
N GLU A 401 26.51 11.11 -14.83
CA GLU A 401 26.92 10.05 -15.76
C GLU A 401 25.80 9.71 -16.75
N LYS A 402 24.55 9.68 -16.28
CA LYS A 402 23.40 9.42 -17.15
C LYS A 402 23.25 10.52 -18.20
N VAL A 403 23.35 11.80 -17.80
CA VAL A 403 23.32 12.94 -18.73
C VAL A 403 24.48 12.84 -19.72
N GLN A 404 25.71 12.56 -19.28
CA GLN A 404 26.87 12.36 -20.17
C GLN A 404 26.61 11.27 -21.22
N LYS A 405 26.02 10.13 -20.83
CA LYS A 405 25.68 9.03 -21.74
C LYS A 405 24.57 9.39 -22.73
N LEU A 406 23.67 10.30 -22.36
CA LEU A 406 22.57 10.76 -23.21
C LEU A 406 22.97 11.90 -24.15
N LEU A 407 24.07 12.61 -23.86
CA LEU A 407 24.58 13.68 -24.72
C LEU A 407 25.07 13.12 -26.07
N PRO A 408 24.92 13.89 -27.16
CA PRO A 408 25.40 13.47 -28.47
C PRO A 408 26.93 13.38 -28.49
N LYS A 409 27.49 12.49 -29.33
CA LYS A 409 28.94 12.21 -29.38
C LYS A 409 29.84 13.44 -29.62
N TRP A 410 29.32 14.52 -30.21
CA TRP A 410 30.07 15.75 -30.44
C TRP A 410 30.20 16.62 -29.18
N ALA A 411 29.33 16.42 -28.19
CA ALA A 411 29.29 17.20 -26.96
C ALA A 411 30.43 16.77 -26.03
N LYS A 412 31.51 17.56 -26.01
CA LYS A 412 32.62 17.35 -25.08
C LYS A 412 32.28 17.95 -23.73
N THR A 413 32.24 17.11 -22.71
CA THR A 413 31.94 17.49 -21.33
C THR A 413 33.20 17.60 -20.49
N GLU A 414 33.20 18.54 -19.56
CA GLU A 414 34.12 18.63 -18.43
C GLU A 414 33.32 18.47 -17.13
N THR A 415 33.97 17.95 -16.09
CA THR A 415 33.40 17.93 -14.73
C THR A 415 34.34 18.69 -13.81
N ASP A 416 33.82 19.73 -13.16
CA ASP A 416 34.63 20.54 -12.24
C ASP A 416 34.77 19.87 -10.86
N ALA A 417 35.52 20.50 -9.96
CA ALA A 417 35.77 19.98 -8.61
C ALA A 417 34.50 19.92 -7.73
N ALA A 418 33.44 20.67 -8.08
CA ALA A 418 32.16 20.62 -7.39
C ALA A 418 31.21 19.57 -7.99
N GLY A 419 31.61 18.89 -9.08
CA GLY A 419 30.80 17.89 -9.75
C GLY A 419 29.83 18.43 -10.79
N ASN A 420 29.93 19.71 -11.17
CA ASN A 420 29.11 20.29 -12.23
C ASN A 420 29.50 19.71 -13.60
N LEU A 421 28.51 19.42 -14.44
CA LEU A 421 28.74 19.01 -15.82
C LEU A 421 28.76 20.22 -16.75
N LEU A 422 29.94 20.55 -17.27
CA LEU A 422 30.17 21.73 -18.11
C LEU A 422 30.28 21.34 -19.58
N LEU A 423 29.58 22.09 -20.43
CA LEU A 423 29.67 21.97 -21.89
C LEU A 423 30.00 23.34 -22.50
N HIS A 424 31.16 23.45 -23.13
CA HIS A 424 31.57 24.67 -23.83
C HIS A 424 31.32 24.52 -25.32
N LEU A 425 30.44 25.37 -25.87
CA LEU A 425 30.07 25.38 -27.28
C LEU A 425 30.44 26.72 -27.93
N GLY A 426 31.01 26.66 -29.13
CA GLY A 426 31.34 27.82 -29.95
C GLY A 426 32.80 27.85 -30.40
N ASP A 427 33.07 28.73 -31.38
CA ASP A 427 34.36 28.81 -32.07
C ASP A 427 35.23 29.98 -31.59
N ALA A 428 34.82 30.64 -30.50
CA ALA A 428 35.54 31.77 -29.94
C ALA A 428 36.89 31.31 -29.37
N LYS A 429 37.97 31.99 -29.78
CA LYS A 429 39.32 31.70 -29.27
C LYS A 429 39.41 32.01 -27.76
N PRO A 430 40.24 31.27 -27.00
CA PRO A 430 40.50 31.61 -25.61
C PRO A 430 40.90 33.08 -25.44
N GLY A 431 40.23 33.79 -24.52
CA GLY A 431 40.47 35.22 -24.27
C GLY A 431 39.73 36.20 -25.20
N ALA A 432 38.95 35.72 -26.17
CA ALA A 432 38.13 36.59 -27.01
C ALA A 432 37.02 37.27 -26.19
N LYS A 433 36.84 38.59 -26.36
CA LYS A 433 35.76 39.35 -25.74
C LYS A 433 34.47 39.28 -26.58
N THR A 434 33.93 38.08 -26.71
CA THR A 434 32.63 37.85 -27.38
C THR A 434 31.51 37.72 -26.34
N PRO A 435 30.27 38.10 -26.68
CA PRO A 435 29.12 37.81 -25.83
C PRO A 435 29.03 36.31 -25.53
N ARG A 436 28.68 35.96 -24.28
CA ARG A 436 28.51 34.57 -23.84
C ARG A 436 27.06 34.36 -23.42
N VAL A 437 26.50 33.22 -23.78
CA VAL A 437 25.19 32.76 -23.31
C VAL A 437 25.42 31.50 -22.49
N ALA A 438 24.78 31.39 -21.34
CA ALA A 438 24.82 30.21 -20.49
C ALA A 438 23.41 29.63 -20.35
N PHE A 439 23.30 28.33 -20.62
CA PHE A 439 22.13 27.53 -20.26
C PHE A 439 22.49 26.77 -19.00
N VAL A 440 21.68 26.91 -17.96
CA VAL A 440 21.92 26.29 -16.65
C VAL A 440 20.71 25.47 -16.27
N ALA A 441 20.95 24.23 -15.85
CA ALA A 441 19.96 23.33 -15.27
C ALA A 441 20.61 22.66 -14.06
N HIS A 442 19.85 22.51 -12.98
CA HIS A 442 20.30 21.79 -11.80
C HIS A 442 20.10 20.27 -12.01
N MET A 443 21.00 19.46 -11.44
CA MET A 443 20.93 17.99 -11.52
C MET A 443 20.43 17.37 -10.21
N ASP A 444 20.51 18.12 -9.13
CA ASP A 444 20.22 17.67 -7.78
C ASP A 444 18.71 17.59 -7.52
N GLU A 445 18.38 16.76 -6.55
CA GLU A 445 17.05 16.61 -5.97
C GLU A 445 17.11 16.60 -4.44
N ILE A 446 15.95 16.82 -3.82
CA ILE A 446 15.78 16.71 -2.36
C ILE A 446 15.89 15.22 -1.98
N GLY A 447 16.53 14.94 -0.85
CA GLY A 447 16.66 13.57 -0.36
C GLY A 447 17.13 13.51 1.10
N TYR A 448 17.75 12.39 1.43
CA TYR A 448 18.25 12.11 2.77
C TYR A 448 19.64 11.48 2.68
N GLU A 449 20.52 11.81 3.63
CA GLU A 449 21.81 11.16 3.81
C GLU A 449 21.81 10.33 5.10
N VAL A 450 22.33 9.11 5.04
CA VAL A 450 22.52 8.28 6.23
C VAL A 450 23.60 8.88 7.12
N LYS A 451 23.22 9.28 8.33
CA LYS A 451 24.11 9.88 9.34
C LYS A 451 24.73 8.82 10.27
N SER A 452 23.92 7.86 10.71
CA SER A 452 24.35 6.75 11.55
C SER A 452 23.45 5.54 11.38
N VAL A 453 23.99 4.37 11.70
CA VAL A 453 23.26 3.11 11.81
C VAL A 453 23.16 2.76 13.28
N GLU A 454 21.95 2.63 13.79
CA GLU A 454 21.68 2.26 15.18
C GLU A 454 21.93 0.77 15.44
N PRO A 455 22.17 0.35 16.70
CA PRO A 455 22.41 -1.06 17.03
C PRO A 455 21.29 -2.02 16.64
N ASP A 456 20.06 -1.51 16.50
CA ASP A 456 18.88 -2.28 16.09
C ASP A 456 18.62 -2.24 14.57
N GLY A 457 19.51 -1.61 13.81
CA GLY A 457 19.47 -1.52 12.35
C GLY A 457 18.68 -0.33 11.79
N ARG A 458 18.13 0.55 12.63
CA ARG A 458 17.52 1.80 12.15
C ARG A 458 18.57 2.76 11.60
N LEU A 459 18.18 3.57 10.62
CA LEU A 459 19.03 4.61 10.04
C LEU A 459 18.63 5.96 10.61
N GLN A 460 19.57 6.70 11.19
CA GLN A 460 19.38 8.14 11.36
C GLN A 460 19.76 8.85 10.06
N VAL A 461 18.95 9.82 9.66
CA VAL A 461 19.16 10.55 8.42
C VAL A 461 19.26 12.06 8.64
N SER A 462 20.02 12.72 7.77
CA SER A 462 20.04 14.17 7.60
C SER A 462 19.28 14.54 6.33
N VAL A 463 18.50 15.62 6.38
CA VAL A 463 17.79 16.13 5.19
C VAL A 463 18.81 16.75 4.23
N LEU A 464 18.73 16.39 2.95
CA LEU A 464 19.47 17.01 1.85
C LEU A 464 18.50 17.89 1.04
N GLY A 465 18.83 19.18 0.91
CA GLY A 465 17.97 20.16 0.26
C GLY A 465 16.90 20.77 1.19
N GLY A 466 16.00 21.55 0.61
CA GLY A 466 14.87 22.17 1.32
C GLY A 466 13.54 21.62 0.81
N GLY A 467 12.62 21.27 1.70
CA GLY A 467 11.37 20.60 1.32
C GLY A 467 10.42 20.40 2.50
N PHE A 468 9.19 19.95 2.21
CA PHE A 468 8.29 19.40 3.23
C PHE A 468 8.65 17.94 3.43
N THR A 469 9.29 17.63 4.56
CA THR A 469 9.69 16.26 4.88
C THR A 469 8.49 15.35 5.09
N GLU A 470 7.34 15.94 5.44
CA GLU A 470 6.06 15.26 5.63
C GLU A 470 5.56 14.52 4.38
N TYR A 471 6.01 14.90 3.18
CA TYR A 471 5.67 14.18 1.95
C TYR A 471 6.32 12.80 1.87
N PHE A 472 7.42 12.58 2.59
CA PHE A 472 8.19 11.32 2.53
C PHE A 472 7.97 10.43 3.75
N LEU A 473 7.46 10.98 4.86
CA LEU A 473 7.17 10.21 6.07
C LEU A 473 6.17 9.08 5.77
N GLY A 474 6.38 7.91 6.36
CA GLY A 474 5.50 6.76 6.20
C GLY A 474 5.46 6.19 4.78
N HIS A 475 6.45 6.49 3.94
CA HIS A 475 6.55 5.98 2.56
C HIS A 475 7.77 5.07 2.37
N PRO A 476 7.71 4.15 1.38
CA PRO A 476 8.88 3.37 0.99
C PRO A 476 9.96 4.26 0.40
N VAL A 477 11.21 4.04 0.78
CA VAL A 477 12.39 4.73 0.26
C VAL A 477 13.41 3.74 -0.28
N LEU A 478 14.32 4.22 -1.12
CA LEU A 478 15.51 3.48 -1.53
C LEU A 478 16.72 4.08 -0.82
N VAL A 479 17.53 3.22 -0.21
CA VAL A 479 18.82 3.57 0.36
C VAL A 479 19.88 3.14 -0.65
N HIS A 480 20.57 4.11 -1.24
CA HIS A 480 21.62 3.88 -2.23
C HIS A 480 22.94 3.55 -1.52
N LEU A 481 23.64 2.53 -2.00
CA LEU A 481 24.91 2.05 -1.46
C LEU A 481 26.08 2.52 -2.31
N ALA A 482 27.27 2.59 -1.72
CA ALA A 482 28.49 3.05 -2.39
C ALA A 482 28.92 2.16 -3.57
N ASP A 483 28.47 0.91 -3.61
CA ASP A 483 28.73 -0.05 -4.70
C ASP A 483 27.75 0.09 -5.89
N GLY A 484 26.82 1.06 -5.82
CA GLY A 484 25.80 1.30 -6.83
C GLY A 484 24.53 0.45 -6.65
N ASN A 485 24.48 -0.45 -5.66
CA ASN A 485 23.26 -1.17 -5.32
C ASN A 485 22.31 -0.29 -4.49
N SER A 486 21.08 -0.77 -4.28
CA SER A 486 20.12 -0.09 -3.41
C SER A 486 19.32 -1.10 -2.60
N VAL A 487 18.95 -0.73 -1.38
CA VAL A 487 18.09 -1.51 -0.49
C VAL A 487 16.83 -0.72 -0.17
N GLY A 488 15.71 -1.42 0.01
CA GLY A 488 14.46 -0.77 0.39
C GLY A 488 14.39 -0.46 1.88
N GLY A 489 13.82 0.70 2.21
CA GLY A 489 13.55 1.16 3.56
C GLY A 489 12.16 1.77 3.68
N VAL A 490 11.81 2.20 4.89
CA VAL A 490 10.64 3.02 5.18
C VAL A 490 11.11 4.21 5.99
N LEU A 491 10.69 5.41 5.59
CA LEU A 491 11.06 6.66 6.26
C LEU A 491 10.06 7.06 7.34
#